data_AF-A0A2G9TAK8-F1
#
_entry.id   AF-A0A2G9TAK8-F1
#
_cell.length_a   1.000
_cell.length_b   1.000
_cell.length_c   1.000
_cell.angle_alpha   90.00
_cell.angle_beta   90.00
_cell.angle_gamma   90.00
#
_symmetry.space_group_name_H-M   'P 1'
#
loop_
_entity.id
_entity.type
_entity.pdbx_description
1 polymer ?
#
loop_
_entity_poly.entity_id
_entity_poly.type
_entity_poly.pdbx_seq_one_letter_code
_entity_poly.pdbx_strand_id
1 'polypeptide(L)'
;RFITFAGIPAADIKLEQRPGQSYALYHTMYETPWTVENLIDPKFASLTSVGQLWVEIVHRLANSLVIPFNVLDYAQSLLVLFHKAEVHLSNMELTKTITWLPHKLSSVKEALRRFHSAARLIQSEAQ
;
A
#
# COMPACT_ATOMS: atom_id res chain seq x y z
N ARG A 1 14.41 6.27 -3.80
CA ARG A 1 13.00 6.37 -3.36
C ARG A 1 12.11 5.81 -4.48
N PHE A 2 11.65 4.56 -4.38
CA PHE A 2 10.89 3.93 -5.47
C PHE A 2 9.53 4.61 -5.67
N ILE A 3 8.66 4.54 -4.67
CA ILE A 3 7.29 5.09 -4.78
C ILE A 3 7.27 6.63 -4.81
N THR A 4 7.99 7.30 -3.92
CA THR A 4 7.88 8.78 -3.74
C THR A 4 8.69 9.60 -4.74
N PHE A 5 9.56 9.00 -5.53
CA PHE A 5 10.35 9.71 -6.53
C PHE A 5 10.20 9.11 -7.93
N ALA A 6 10.39 7.79 -8.08
CA ALA A 6 10.30 7.13 -9.38
C ALA A 6 8.86 6.72 -9.76
N GLY A 7 7.89 6.78 -8.84
CA GLY A 7 6.52 6.32 -9.08
C GLY A 7 6.40 4.81 -9.29
N ILE A 8 7.42 4.04 -8.87
CA ILE A 8 7.43 2.58 -9.00
C ILE A 8 6.69 1.96 -7.82
N PRO A 9 5.66 1.09 -8.05
CA PRO A 9 4.99 0.36 -6.99
C PRO A 9 5.99 -0.42 -6.13
N ALA A 10 5.83 -0.33 -4.81
CA ALA A 10 6.71 -0.98 -3.85
C ALA A 10 5.89 -1.61 -2.73
N ALA A 11 6.36 -2.75 -2.24
CA ALA A 11 5.80 -3.43 -1.08
C ALA A 11 6.93 -3.70 -0.06
N ASP A 12 6.59 -3.63 1.22
CA ASP A 12 7.44 -4.02 2.33
C ASP A 12 6.70 -5.13 3.10
N ILE A 13 7.37 -6.26 3.33
CA ILE A 13 6.80 -7.44 3.96
C ILE A 13 7.72 -7.82 5.11
N LYS A 14 7.16 -7.82 6.32
CA LYS A 14 7.85 -8.16 7.56
C LYS A 14 6.90 -8.89 8.50
N LEU A 15 7.47 -9.66 9.40
CA LEU A 15 6.76 -10.18 10.56
C LEU A 15 7.00 -9.26 11.74
N GLU A 16 5.91 -8.85 12.38
CA GLU A 16 5.95 -8.05 13.59
C GLU A 16 5.19 -8.78 14.69
N GLN A 17 5.71 -8.75 15.91
CA GLN A 17 4.99 -9.28 17.07
C GLN A 17 3.77 -8.42 17.41
N ARG A 18 3.89 -7.09 17.20
CA ARG A 18 2.82 -6.12 17.44
C ARG A 18 2.94 -4.96 16.44
N PRO A 19 1.82 -4.53 15.81
CA PRO A 19 1.84 -3.42 14.86
C PRO A 19 2.42 -2.14 15.47
N GLY A 20 3.37 -1.52 14.77
CA GLY A 20 3.91 -0.20 15.11
C GLY A 20 4.91 -0.18 16.27
N GLN A 21 5.43 -1.33 16.72
CA GLN A 21 6.49 -1.40 17.72
C GLN A 21 7.76 -2.02 17.15
N SER A 22 8.88 -1.33 17.34
CA SER A 22 10.20 -1.91 17.11
C SER A 22 10.49 -2.97 18.16
N TYR A 23 11.21 -4.03 17.77
CA TYR A 23 11.64 -5.05 18.72
C TYR A 23 12.73 -4.52 19.66
N ALA A 24 12.85 -5.11 20.85
CA ALA A 24 13.60 -4.55 21.98
C ALA A 24 15.10 -4.29 21.71
N LEU A 25 15.69 -5.03 20.78
CA LEU A 25 17.14 -4.97 20.50
C LEU A 25 17.47 -4.14 19.26
N TYR A 26 16.47 -3.54 18.61
CA TYR A 26 16.65 -2.73 17.41
C TYR A 26 17.69 -1.60 17.60
N HIS A 27 18.63 -1.47 16.67
CA HIS A 27 19.75 -0.52 16.71
C HIS A 27 20.63 -0.62 17.97
N THR A 28 20.81 -1.81 18.51
CA THR A 28 21.73 -2.06 19.64
C THR A 28 22.85 -3.01 19.24
N MET A 29 23.90 -3.08 20.07
CA MET A 29 24.99 -4.05 19.90
C MET A 29 24.52 -5.52 20.02
N TYR A 30 23.28 -5.75 20.48
CA TYR A 30 22.69 -7.06 20.67
C TYR A 30 21.92 -7.58 19.43
N GLU A 31 21.92 -6.86 18.31
CA GLU A 31 21.47 -7.35 17.00
C GLU A 31 22.48 -8.35 16.42
N THR A 32 22.55 -9.54 17.00
CA THR A 32 23.52 -10.59 16.63
C THR A 32 22.82 -11.80 16.01
N PRO A 33 23.54 -12.65 15.24
CA PRO A 33 22.98 -13.91 14.74
C PRO A 33 22.40 -14.79 15.87
N TRP A 34 23.06 -14.81 17.03
CA TRP A 34 22.60 -15.53 18.22
C TRP A 34 21.18 -15.13 18.64
N THR A 35 20.86 -13.82 18.59
CA THR A 35 19.52 -13.30 18.91
C THR A 35 18.46 -13.89 17.99
N VAL A 36 18.76 -14.04 16.69
CA VAL A 36 17.82 -14.65 15.74
C VAL A 36 17.65 -16.14 16.02
N GLU A 37 18.76 -16.86 16.17
CA GLU A 37 18.83 -18.31 16.37
C GLU A 37 18.23 -18.79 17.70
N ASN A 38 18.20 -17.93 18.72
CA ASN A 38 17.81 -18.35 20.07
C ASN A 38 16.54 -17.64 20.58
N LEU A 39 16.21 -16.45 20.07
CA LEU A 39 15.08 -15.65 20.57
C LEU A 39 14.02 -15.36 19.51
N ILE A 40 14.41 -14.94 18.31
CA ILE A 40 13.45 -14.45 17.30
C ILE A 40 12.82 -15.61 16.51
N ASP A 41 13.64 -16.49 15.92
CA ASP A 41 13.15 -17.60 15.09
C ASP A 41 14.07 -18.83 15.21
N PRO A 42 14.05 -19.56 16.34
CA PRO A 42 15.00 -20.64 16.58
C PRO A 42 14.93 -21.82 15.60
N LYS A 43 13.81 -21.95 14.89
CA LYS A 43 13.60 -22.99 13.86
C LYS A 43 13.73 -22.43 12.45
N PHE A 44 14.01 -21.14 12.29
CA PHE A 44 13.99 -20.42 11.03
C PHE A 44 12.69 -20.56 10.22
N ALA A 45 11.60 -20.98 10.87
CA ALA A 45 10.35 -21.30 10.18
C ALA A 45 9.64 -20.04 9.71
N SER A 46 9.70 -18.98 10.52
CA SER A 46 9.04 -17.70 10.25
C SER A 46 9.74 -16.96 9.11
N LEU A 47 11.07 -16.86 9.18
CA LEU A 47 11.91 -16.26 8.15
C LEU A 47 11.82 -17.04 6.84
N THR A 48 11.82 -18.38 6.90
CA THR A 48 11.64 -19.22 5.71
C THR A 48 10.28 -18.98 5.06
N SER A 49 9.21 -18.90 5.85
CA SER A 49 7.86 -18.65 5.33
C SER A 49 7.75 -17.29 4.63
N VAL A 50 8.34 -16.24 5.21
CA VAL A 50 8.40 -14.90 4.60
C VAL A 50 9.24 -14.92 3.33
N GLY A 51 10.37 -15.63 3.34
CA GLY A 51 11.23 -15.79 2.16
C GLY A 51 10.49 -16.46 1.02
N GLN A 52 9.75 -17.54 1.29
CA GLN A 52 8.91 -18.23 0.31
C GLN A 52 7.83 -17.30 -0.26
N LEU A 53 7.16 -16.53 0.59
CA LEU A 53 6.16 -15.54 0.16
C LEU A 53 6.78 -14.48 -0.77
N TRP A 54 7.93 -13.92 -0.40
CA TRP A 54 8.65 -12.95 -1.22
C TRP A 54 9.03 -13.52 -2.59
N VAL A 55 9.57 -14.74 -2.62
CA VAL A 55 9.94 -15.43 -3.86
C VAL A 55 8.73 -15.65 -4.76
N GLU A 56 7.60 -16.09 -4.20
CA GLU A 56 6.36 -16.30 -4.95
C GLU A 56 5.82 -14.99 -5.55
N ILE A 57 5.83 -13.89 -4.79
CA ILE A 57 5.42 -12.57 -5.28
C ILE A 57 6.31 -12.12 -6.44
N VAL A 58 7.63 -12.21 -6.28
CA VAL A 58 8.60 -11.84 -7.33
C VAL A 58 8.44 -12.73 -8.55
N HIS A 59 8.27 -14.04 -8.36
CA HIS A 59 8.06 -15.00 -9.43
C HIS A 59 6.82 -14.65 -10.26
N ARG A 60 5.69 -14.36 -9.61
CA ARG A 60 4.47 -13.93 -10.30
C ARG A 60 4.65 -12.63 -11.04
N LEU A 61 5.30 -11.63 -10.42
CA LEU A 61 5.53 -10.33 -11.07
C LEU A 61 6.45 -10.42 -12.29
N ALA A 62 7.45 -11.31 -12.25
CA ALA A 62 8.42 -11.47 -13.33
C ALA A 62 7.92 -12.35 -14.49
N ASN A 63 7.10 -13.37 -14.20
CA ASN A 63 6.73 -14.39 -15.19
C ASN A 63 5.29 -14.33 -15.69
N SER A 64 4.41 -13.55 -15.07
CA SER A 64 3.02 -13.45 -15.55
C SER A 64 2.97 -12.70 -16.88
N LEU A 65 2.24 -13.23 -17.85
CA LEU A 65 2.00 -12.58 -19.15
C LEU A 65 1.34 -11.20 -18.98
N VAL A 66 0.41 -11.11 -18.03
CA VAL A 66 -0.20 -9.86 -17.56
C VAL A 66 0.23 -9.66 -16.12
N ILE A 67 0.74 -8.47 -15.80
CA ILE A 67 1.19 -8.15 -14.43
C ILE A 67 -0.01 -8.29 -13.49
N PRO A 68 0.10 -9.05 -12.38
CA PRO A 68 -1.02 -9.35 -11.47
C PRO A 68 -1.38 -8.17 -10.56
N PHE A 69 -1.61 -6.99 -11.14
CA PHE A 69 -2.08 -5.81 -10.43
C PHE A 69 -3.59 -5.67 -10.55
N ASN A 70 -4.24 -5.40 -9.43
CA ASN A 70 -5.65 -5.07 -9.39
C ASN A 70 -5.83 -3.54 -9.41
N VAL A 71 -6.13 -3.00 -10.58
CA VAL A 71 -6.34 -1.54 -10.76
C VAL A 71 -7.62 -1.09 -10.05
N LEU A 72 -8.61 -1.98 -9.89
CA LEU A 72 -9.85 -1.66 -9.20
C LEU A 72 -9.62 -1.35 -7.71
N ASP A 73 -8.73 -2.09 -7.04
CA ASP A 73 -8.38 -1.83 -5.63
C ASP A 73 -7.76 -0.43 -5.46
N TYR A 74 -6.95 0.01 -6.43
CA TYR A 74 -6.38 1.35 -6.43
C TYR A 74 -7.47 2.42 -6.63
N ALA A 75 -8.39 2.22 -7.56
CA ALA A 75 -9.50 3.15 -7.80
C ALA A 75 -10.41 3.30 -6.57
N GLN A 76 -10.71 2.19 -5.89
CA GLN A 76 -11.49 2.20 -4.64
C GLN A 76 -10.75 2.94 -3.52
N SER A 77 -9.45 2.68 -3.38
CA SER A 77 -8.61 3.38 -2.39
C SER A 77 -8.59 4.88 -2.61
N LEU A 78 -8.49 5.34 -3.87
CA LEU A 78 -8.54 6.77 -4.21
C LEU A 78 -9.89 7.41 -3.85
N LEU A 79 -11.02 6.72 -4.07
CA LEU A 79 -12.35 7.21 -3.69
C LEU A 79 -12.48 7.38 -2.17
N VAL A 80 -11.99 6.41 -1.40
CA VAL A 80 -11.99 6.48 0.07
C VAL A 80 -11.10 7.62 0.57
N LEU A 81 -9.90 7.78 0.02
CA LEU A 81 -8.99 8.86 0.37
C LEU A 81 -9.58 10.24 0.02
N PHE A 82 -10.20 10.35 -1.16
CA PHE A 82 -10.87 11.57 -1.59
C PHE A 82 -12.04 11.93 -0.66
N HIS A 83 -12.85 10.95 -0.25
CA HIS A 83 -13.93 11.18 0.71
C HIS A 83 -13.40 11.69 2.06
N LYS A 84 -12.32 11.08 2.59
CA LYS A 84 -11.66 11.57 3.81
C LYS A 84 -11.15 13.00 3.65
N ALA A 85 -10.58 13.33 2.48
CA ALA A 85 -10.14 14.68 2.17
C ALA A 85 -11.31 15.68 2.11
N GLU A 86 -12.41 15.34 1.43
CA GLU A 86 -13.63 16.17 1.37
C GLU A 86 -14.16 16.50 2.79
N VAL A 87 -14.23 15.49 3.67
CA VAL A 87 -14.67 15.67 5.07
C VAL A 87 -13.72 16.57 5.83
N HIS A 88 -12.41 16.35 5.72
CA HIS A 88 -11.41 17.15 6.43
C HIS A 88 -11.42 18.62 5.99
N LEU A 89 -11.51 18.88 4.69
CA LEU A 89 -11.60 20.24 4.13
C LEU A 89 -12.88 20.96 4.55
N SER A 90 -13.98 20.21 4.69
CA SER A 90 -15.27 20.76 5.16
C SER A 90 -15.22 21.11 6.64
N ASN A 91 -14.59 20.27 7.47
CA ASN A 91 -14.39 20.54 8.90
C ASN A 91 -13.51 21.77 9.17
N MET A 92 -12.62 22.11 8.23
CA MET A 92 -11.79 23.32 8.28
C MET A 92 -12.48 24.56 7.69
N GLU A 93 -13.74 24.44 7.26
CA GLU A 93 -14.52 25.49 6.57
C GLU A 93 -13.88 26.05 5.27
N LEU A 94 -12.84 25.40 4.76
CA LEU A 94 -12.10 25.85 3.56
C LEU A 94 -12.96 25.81 2.31
N THR A 95 -13.95 24.92 2.25
CA THR A 95 -14.92 24.84 1.15
C THR A 95 -15.84 26.07 1.10
N LYS A 96 -16.03 26.78 2.21
CA LYS A 96 -16.78 28.04 2.28
C LYS A 96 -15.87 29.25 2.01
N THR A 97 -14.64 29.21 2.52
CA THR A 97 -13.67 30.31 2.40
C THR A 97 -13.08 30.41 0.99
N ILE A 98 -12.89 29.28 0.30
CA ILE A 98 -12.25 29.23 -1.02
C ILE A 98 -13.29 28.93 -2.09
N THR A 99 -13.70 29.95 -2.83
CA THR A 99 -14.82 29.89 -3.80
C THR A 99 -14.61 28.89 -4.94
N TRP A 100 -13.37 28.67 -5.40
CA TRP A 100 -13.08 27.74 -6.50
C TRP A 100 -12.97 26.27 -6.04
N LEU A 101 -12.75 26.04 -4.74
CA LEU A 101 -12.44 24.71 -4.20
C LEU A 101 -13.59 23.71 -4.40
N PRO A 102 -14.88 24.05 -4.14
CA PRO A 102 -15.99 23.12 -4.38
C PRO A 102 -16.09 22.65 -5.84
N HIS A 103 -15.89 23.55 -6.80
CA HIS A 103 -15.91 23.20 -8.23
C HIS A 103 -14.74 22.29 -8.64
N LYS A 104 -13.56 22.50 -8.04
CA LYS A 104 -12.43 21.61 -8.29
C LYS A 104 -12.65 20.23 -7.67
N LEU A 105 -13.19 20.17 -6.44
CA LEU A 105 -13.53 18.92 -5.78
C LEU A 105 -14.55 18.11 -6.59
N SER A 106 -15.60 18.74 -7.10
CA SER A 106 -16.58 18.04 -7.95
C SER A 106 -15.95 17.49 -9.24
N SER A 107 -15.05 18.25 -9.87
CA SER A 107 -14.31 17.81 -11.05
C SER A 107 -13.41 16.59 -10.76
N VAL A 108 -12.70 16.60 -9.63
CA VAL A 108 -11.86 15.46 -9.19
C VAL A 108 -12.73 14.25 -8.87
N LYS A 109 -13.87 14.45 -8.20
CA LYS A 109 -14.82 13.38 -7.89
C LYS A 109 -15.33 12.68 -9.16
N GLU A 110 -15.63 13.46 -10.18
CA GLU A 110 -16.08 12.91 -11.46
C GLU A 110 -14.96 12.17 -12.20
N ALA A 111 -13.74 12.71 -12.20
CA ALA A 111 -12.58 12.01 -12.74
C ALA A 111 -12.33 10.66 -12.04
N LEU A 112 -12.47 10.62 -10.71
CA LEU A 112 -12.32 9.39 -9.93
C LEU A 112 -13.41 8.37 -10.25
N ARG A 113 -14.66 8.79 -10.46
CA ARG A 113 -15.75 7.89 -10.89
C ARG A 113 -15.48 7.28 -12.27
N ARG A 114 -15.03 8.11 -13.22
CA ARG A 114 -14.65 7.64 -14.55
C ARG A 114 -13.49 6.64 -14.48
N PHE A 115 -12.47 6.94 -13.67
CA PHE A 115 -11.35 6.03 -13.43
C PHE A 115 -11.81 4.71 -12.81
N HIS A 116 -12.67 4.74 -11.80
CA HIS A 116 -13.22 3.54 -11.18
C HIS A 116 -14.02 2.67 -12.16
N SER A 117 -14.87 3.28 -12.99
CA SER A 117 -15.60 2.55 -14.03
C SER A 117 -14.67 1.88 -15.04
N ALA A 118 -13.62 2.58 -15.48
CA ALA A 118 -12.62 2.02 -16.38
C ALA A 118 -11.83 0.88 -15.73
N ALA A 119 -11.37 1.06 -14.48
CA ALA A 119 -10.66 0.04 -13.74
C ALA A 119 -11.50 -1.23 -13.55
N ARG A 120 -12.81 -1.08 -13.31
CA ARG A 120 -13.73 -2.21 -13.21
C ARG A 120 -13.83 -3.00 -14.51
N LEU A 121 -13.90 -2.32 -15.65
CA LEU A 121 -13.96 -2.97 -16.97
C LEU A 121 -12.67 -3.74 -17.25
N ILE A 122 -11.51 -3.10 -17.05
CA ILE A 122 -10.20 -3.75 -17.23
C ILE A 122 -10.09 -4.99 -16.33
N GLN A 123 -10.52 -4.88 -15.07
CA GLN A 123 -10.42 -5.99 -14.13
C GLN A 123 -11.35 -7.15 -14.51
N SER A 124 -12.52 -6.89 -15.12
CA SER A 124 -13.40 -7.95 -15.60
C SER A 124 -12.88 -8.67 -16.85
N GLU A 125 -12.04 -8.02 -17.65
CA GLU A 125 -11.43 -8.61 -18.84
C GLU A 125 -10.13 -9.38 -18.53
N ALA A 126 -9.50 -9.07 -17.39
CA ALA A 126 -8.26 -9.70 -16.93
C ALA A 126 -8.49 -10.99 -16.10
N GLN A 127 -9.75 -11.33 -15.79
CA GLN A 127 -10.16 -12.58 -15.14
C GLN A 127 -10.48 -13.65 -16.19
#